data_AF-A0A0M8K8H3-F1
#
_entry.id   AF-A0A0M8K8H3-F1
#
_cell.length_a   1.000
_cell.length_b   1.000
_cell.length_c   1.000
_cell.angle_alpha   90.00
_cell.angle_beta   90.00
_cell.angle_gamma   90.00
#
_symmetry.space_group_name_H-M   'P 1'
#
loop_
_entity.id
_entity.type
_entity.pdbx_description
1 polymer ?
#
loop_
_entity_poly.entity_id
_entity_poly.type
_entity_poly.pdbx_seq_one_letter_code
_entity_poly.pdbx_strand_id
1 'polypeptide(L)'
;MTGEVAREGGVLALINFTAVLSINLAILNLLPLPALDGGRLVFVLLEVVRGGKRISPEKEGLVHFVGMAILLGFVLIVTYFDVLRIFSGDSLMP
;
A
#
# COMPACT_ATOMS: atom_id res chain seq x y z
N MET A 1 -10.93 -3.42 -20.59
CA MET A 1 -9.60 -2.93 -20.16
C MET A 1 -8.54 -4.04 -20.09
N THR A 2 -8.37 -4.81 -19.01
CA THR A 2 -7.31 -5.86 -18.96
C THR A 2 -7.55 -7.06 -19.90
N GLY A 3 -8.81 -7.42 -20.13
CA GLY A 3 -9.19 -8.48 -21.08
C GLY A 3 -9.07 -8.10 -22.57
N GLU A 4 -9.03 -6.80 -22.89
CA GLU A 4 -8.81 -6.30 -24.27
C GLU A 4 -7.33 -6.28 -24.62
N VAL A 5 -6.47 -5.82 -23.71
CA VAL A 5 -5.00 -5.78 -23.91
C VAL A 5 -4.44 -7.19 -24.15
N ALA A 6 -5.00 -8.21 -23.50
CA ALA A 6 -4.66 -9.61 -23.72
C ALA A 6 -5.12 -10.15 -25.08
N ARG A 7 -6.24 -9.63 -25.62
CA ARG A 7 -6.85 -10.09 -26.87
C ARG A 7 -6.28 -9.40 -28.11
N GLU A 8 -5.87 -8.14 -28.00
CA GLU A 8 -5.34 -7.37 -29.13
C GLU A 8 -3.80 -7.30 -29.18
N GLY A 9 -3.11 -7.36 -28.03
CA GLY A 9 -1.65 -7.11 -27.94
C GLY A 9 -0.77 -8.34 -27.65
N GLY A 10 -1.37 -9.52 -27.45
CA GLY A 10 -0.65 -10.77 -27.20
C GLY A 10 0.23 -10.77 -25.94
N VAL A 11 1.19 -11.70 -25.88
CA VAL A 11 2.08 -11.91 -24.71
C VAL A 11 2.93 -10.67 -24.40
N LEU A 12 3.36 -9.91 -25.42
CA LEU A 12 4.19 -8.73 -25.25
C LEU A 12 3.45 -7.59 -24.52
N ALA A 13 2.16 -7.39 -24.82
CA ALA A 13 1.34 -6.40 -24.13
C ALA A 13 1.07 -6.78 -22.65
N LEU A 14 0.90 -8.07 -22.37
CA LEU A 14 0.78 -8.58 -21.00
C LEU A 14 2.07 -8.37 -20.19
N ILE A 15 3.24 -8.61 -20.79
CA ILE A 15 4.54 -8.34 -20.15
C ILE A 15 4.66 -6.86 -19.82
N ASN A 16 4.36 -5.96 -20.76
CA ASN A 16 4.41 -4.52 -20.52
C ASN A 16 3.44 -4.08 -19.43
N PHE A 17 2.20 -4.56 -19.45
CA PHE A 17 1.21 -4.26 -18.41
C PHE A 17 1.68 -4.75 -17.03
N THR A 18 2.18 -5.98 -16.96
CA THR A 18 2.71 -6.57 -15.72
C THR A 18 3.94 -5.82 -15.22
N ALA A 19 4.81 -5.35 -16.12
CA ALA A 19 5.98 -4.55 -15.77
C ALA A 19 5.56 -3.21 -15.13
N VAL A 20 4.59 -2.51 -15.74
CA VAL A 20 4.07 -1.25 -15.19
C VAL A 20 3.40 -1.46 -13.84
N LEU A 21 2.60 -2.53 -13.67
CA LEU A 21 2.02 -2.85 -12.37
C LEU A 21 3.09 -3.19 -11.33
N SER A 22 4.08 -4.00 -11.69
CA SER A 22 5.18 -4.39 -10.80
C SER A 22 5.97 -3.16 -10.32
N ILE A 23 6.25 -2.21 -11.20
CA ILE A 23 6.94 -0.96 -10.85
C ILE A 23 6.09 -0.12 -9.88
N ASN A 24 4.78 0.02 -10.13
CA ASN A 24 3.89 0.75 -9.22
C ASN A 24 3.86 0.10 -7.83
N LEU A 25 3.73 -1.23 -7.77
CA LEU A 25 3.76 -1.96 -6.51
C LEU A 25 5.11 -1.82 -5.80
N ALA A 26 6.22 -1.87 -6.54
CA ALA A 26 7.55 -1.66 -5.98
C ALA A 26 7.69 -0.26 -5.37
N ILE A 27 7.22 0.78 -6.05
CA ILE A 27 7.24 2.17 -5.55
C ILE A 27 6.36 2.31 -4.31
N LEU A 28 5.14 1.80 -4.34
CA LEU A 28 4.20 1.86 -3.20
C LEU A 28 4.74 1.11 -1.99
N ASN A 29 5.33 -0.08 -2.20
CA ASN A 29 5.93 -0.87 -1.13
C ASN A 29 7.21 -0.25 -0.58
N LEU A 30 7.88 0.67 -1.29
CA LEU A 30 9.06 1.38 -0.78
C LEU A 30 8.69 2.54 0.16
N LEU A 31 7.42 2.96 0.17
CA LEU A 31 6.95 4.01 1.06
C LEU A 31 7.08 3.57 2.53
N PRO A 32 7.34 4.51 3.46
CA PRO A 32 7.45 4.24 4.90
C PRO A 32 6.07 4.03 5.54
N LEU A 33 5.22 3.20 4.94
CA LEU A 33 3.89 2.89 5.46
C LEU A 33 3.97 1.68 6.40
N PRO A 34 3.31 1.75 7.57
CA PRO A 34 3.17 0.59 8.42
C PRO A 34 2.43 -0.54 7.67
N ALA A 35 2.86 -1.78 7.89
CA ALA A 35 2.42 -2.99 7.17
C ALA A 35 2.97 -3.21 5.75
N LEU A 36 3.68 -2.23 5.15
CA LEU A 36 4.41 -2.44 3.89
C LEU A 36 5.90 -2.75 4.14
N ASP A 37 6.54 -3.39 3.15
CA ASP A 37 7.96 -3.79 3.19
C ASP A 37 8.91 -2.60 3.43
N GLY A 38 8.56 -1.42 2.90
CA GLY A 38 9.31 -0.17 3.01
C GLY A 38 9.35 0.40 4.42
N GLY A 39 8.32 0.15 5.24
CA GLY A 39 8.32 0.52 6.66
C GLY A 39 9.46 -0.17 7.41
N ARG A 40 9.62 -1.47 7.19
CA ARG A 40 10.73 -2.27 7.75
C ARG A 40 12.08 -1.84 7.17
N LEU A 41 12.15 -1.58 5.87
CA LEU A 41 13.36 -1.10 5.22
C LEU A 41 13.89 0.19 5.88
N VAL A 42 13.00 1.12 6.23
CA VAL A 42 13.37 2.38 6.90
C VAL A 42 13.96 2.12 8.29
N PHE A 43 13.41 1.18 9.06
CA PHE A 43 14.00 0.81 10.36
C PHE A 43 15.40 0.20 10.21
N VAL A 44 15.60 -0.65 9.21
CA VAL A 44 16.93 -1.23 8.91
C VAL A 44 17.91 -0.14 8.46
N LEU A 45 17.49 0.79 7.60
CA LEU A 45 18.32 1.93 7.20
C LEU A 45 18.68 2.81 8.41
N LEU A 46 17.72 3.08 9.30
CA LEU A 46 17.97 3.81 10.54
C LEU A 46 18.93 3.07 11.47
N GLU A 47 18.84 1.74 11.56
CA GLU A 47 19.79 0.92 12.34
C GLU A 47 21.21 1.02 11.78
N VAL A 48 21.36 0.94 10.45
CA VAL A 48 22.66 1.09 9.77
C VAL A 48 23.23 2.48 10.01
N VAL A 49 22.43 3.54 9.84
CA VAL A 49 22.85 4.94 10.08
C VAL A 49 23.21 5.18 11.55
N ARG A 50 22.54 4.51 12.50
CA ARG A 50 22.80 4.66 13.94
C ARG A 50 23.94 3.77 14.47
N GLY A 51 24.73 3.17 13.58
CA GLY A 51 25.92 2.39 13.92
C GLY A 51 25.62 0.96 14.38
N GLY A 52 24.58 0.33 13.82
CA GLY A 52 24.26 -1.09 14.07
C GLY A 52 23.58 -1.35 15.42
N LYS A 53 23.10 -0.31 16.11
CA LYS A 53 22.31 -0.46 17.34
C LYS A 53 20.90 -0.94 16.98
N ARG A 54 20.71 -2.26 16.97
CA ARG A 54 19.42 -2.93 16.78
C ARG A 54 18.31 -2.25 17.55
N ILE A 55 17.27 -1.86 16.83
CA ILE A 55 15.98 -1.56 17.46
C ILE A 55 15.42 -2.90 17.92
N SER A 56 14.94 -2.98 19.16
CA SER A 56 14.35 -4.21 19.69
C SER A 56 13.18 -4.66 18.80
N PRO A 57 13.15 -5.92 18.32
CA PRO A 57 12.08 -6.43 17.44
C PRO A 57 10.66 -6.22 17.98
N GLU A 58 10.52 -6.21 19.30
CA GLU A 58 9.27 -5.92 20.01
C GLU A 58 8.74 -4.50 19.72
N LYS A 59 9.64 -3.51 19.61
CA LYS A 59 9.27 -2.12 19.31
C LYS A 59 8.94 -1.93 17.83
N GLU A 60 9.67 -2.60 16.94
CA GLU A 60 9.36 -2.61 15.51
C GLU A 60 7.99 -3.24 15.25
N GLY A 61 7.73 -4.40 15.86
CA GLY A 61 6.45 -5.09 15.79
C GLY A 61 5.29 -4.27 16.35
N LEU A 62 5.50 -3.57 17.46
CA LEU A 62 4.48 -2.67 18.03
C LEU A 62 4.17 -1.49 17.10
N VAL A 63 5.18 -0.83 16.53
CA VAL A 63 4.98 0.29 15.60
C VAL A 63 4.28 -0.17 14.33
N HIS A 64 4.67 -1.32 13.77
CA HIS A 64 3.99 -1.92 12.63
C HIS A 64 2.53 -2.25 12.96
N PHE A 65 2.26 -2.87 14.11
CA PHE A 65 0.91 -3.22 14.53
C PHE A 65 0.01 -2.00 14.74
N VAL A 66 0.51 -0.99 15.47
CA VAL A 66 -0.22 0.26 15.71
C VAL A 66 -0.51 0.97 14.39
N GLY A 67 0.50 1.09 13.53
CA GLY A 67 0.32 1.71 12.24
C GLY A 67 -0.64 0.94 11.32
N MET A 68 -0.62 -0.40 11.36
CA MET A 68 -1.58 -1.24 10.64
C MET A 68 -3.00 -1.06 11.17
N ALA A 69 -3.18 -1.01 12.49
CA ALA A 69 -4.48 -0.77 13.11
C ALA A 69 -5.05 0.62 12.73
N ILE A 70 -4.20 1.65 12.68
CA ILE A 70 -4.59 2.99 12.22
C ILE A 70 -4.99 2.96 10.75
N LEU A 71 -4.19 2.31 9.89
CA LEU A 71 -4.47 2.19 8.45
C LEU A 71 -5.81 1.47 8.20
N LEU A 72 -6.02 0.32 8.85
CA LEU A 72 -7.27 -0.44 8.75
C LEU A 72 -8.44 0.35 9.32
N GLY A 73 -8.26 1.04 10.45
CA GLY A 73 -9.27 1.93 11.02
C GLY A 73 -9.66 3.06 10.05
N PHE A 74 -8.67 3.69 9.40
CA PHE A 74 -8.90 4.71 8.39
C PHE A 74 -9.67 4.17 7.18
N VAL A 75 -9.28 2.99 6.67
CA VAL A 75 -10.01 2.30 5.59
C VAL A 75 -11.46 2.06 5.99
N LEU A 76 -11.73 1.57 7.20
CA LEU A 76 -13.10 1.35 7.69
C LEU A 76 -13.90 2.65 7.80
N ILE A 77 -13.29 3.72 8.30
CA ILE A 77 -13.94 5.03 8.43
C ILE A 77 -14.31 5.59 7.06
N VAL A 78 -13.37 5.61 6.12
CA VAL A 78 -13.62 6.09 4.76
C VAL A 78 -14.68 5.22 4.09
N THR A 79 -14.56 3.90 4.19
CA THR A 79 -15.55 2.96 3.62
C THR A 79 -16.94 3.20 4.22
N TYR A 80 -17.04 3.46 5.53
CA TYR A 80 -18.32 3.76 6.17
C TYR A 80 -18.95 5.04 5.61
N PHE A 81 -18.17 6.11 5.47
CA PHE A 81 -18.64 7.36 4.88
C PHE A 81 -19.01 7.21 3.40
N ASP A 82 -18.24 6.45 2.63
CA ASP A 82 -18.53 6.16 1.23
C ASP A 82 -19.85 5.37 1.10
N VAL A 83 -20.05 4.36 1.94
CA VAL A 83 -21.29 3.58 2.00
C VAL A 83 -22.48 4.45 2.39
N LEU A 84 -22.35 5.27 3.43
CA LEU A 84 -23.40 6.21 3.82
C LEU A 84 -23.74 7.17 2.68
N ARG A 85 -22.73 7.74 2.01
CA ARG A 85 -22.95 8.66 0.88
C ARG A 85 -23.73 7.98 -0.25
N ILE A 86 -23.41 6.73 -0.56
CA ILE A 86 -24.12 5.94 -1.58
C ILE A 86 -25.59 5.70 -1.18
N PHE A 87 -25.86 5.41 0.11
CA PHE A 87 -27.23 5.14 0.59
C PHE A 87 -28.07 6.40 0.84
N SER A 88 -27.45 7.52 1.23
CA SER A 88 -28.13 8.79 1.47
C SER A 88 -28.61 9.47 0.19
N GLY A 89 -28.17 8.99 -0.98
CA GLY A 89 -28.54 9.56 -2.28
C GLY A 89 -27.92 10.93 -2.55
N ASP A 90 -26.92 11.35 -1.75
CA ASP A 90 -26.12 12.53 -2.05
C ASP A 90 -25.40 12.26 -3.37
N SER A 91 -25.90 12.93 -4.41
CA SER A 91 -25.58 12.66 -5.80
C SER A 91 -24.07 12.75 -6.03
N LEU A 92 -23.58 11.80 -6.84
CA LEU A 92 -22.16 11.63 -7.18
C LEU A 92 -21.50 12.86 -7.84
N MET A 93 -22.29 13.89 -8.20
CA MET A 93 -21.92 15.26 -8.54
C MET A 93 -23.14 16.18 -8.27
N PRO A 94 -22.99 17.52 -8.26
CA PRO A 94 -24.12 18.38 -8.66
C PRO A 94 -24.61 18.02 -10.08
#